data_AF-A0A8B5WEQ5-F1
#
_entry.id   AF-A0A8B5WEQ5-F1
#
_cell.length_a   1.000
_cell.length_b   1.000
_cell.length_c   1.000
_cell.angle_alpha   90.00
_cell.angle_beta   90.00
_cell.angle_gamma   90.00
#
_symmetry.space_group_name_H-M   'P 1'
#
loop_
_entity.id
_entity.type
_entity.pdbx_description
1 polymer ?
#
loop_
_entity_poly.entity_id
_entity_poly.type
_entity_poly.pdbx_seq_one_letter_code
_entity_poly.pdbx_strand_id
1 'polypeptide(L)'
;MYLEHFGLTDAPFRLTPNLAYRFEDSSQAAARTLVRTALDQGAGFIKVTGEVGLGKTLLCRSLLGELAEPYLTAWLPDPHVSPSTLRSALARDLGVILPSRPTQQEVHYRLQSSLAEQVAAGRRPVFLIDEAQALSDSALETVRLLTNLETEQRKLLQVVLFGQPELDQRLASPKFRQLRQRIVHSCTLEPLDRSDVERYLDHRLAAAGCDRPLFTRAAVAAIARASGGTPRLVNILADKALLAAFGRGKSRAGRGEVRRAVADTEATRDALWWPKWQPTARLAAFSLVAFGVFLALEAWLGGSS
;
A
#
# COMPACT_ATOMS: atom_id res chain seq x y z
N MET A 1 -4.68 -30.16 -15.77
CA MET A 1 -3.46 -30.63 -16.45
C MET A 1 -2.15 -30.20 -15.76
N TYR A 2 -1.68 -28.93 -15.82
CA TYR A 2 -0.42 -28.59 -15.13
C TYR A 2 -0.53 -28.60 -13.59
N LEU A 3 -1.68 -28.18 -13.05
CA LEU A 3 -1.95 -28.22 -11.61
C LEU A 3 -1.86 -29.65 -11.06
N GLU A 4 -2.54 -30.59 -11.71
CA GLU A 4 -2.51 -32.03 -11.34
C GLU A 4 -1.09 -32.60 -11.42
N HIS A 5 -0.33 -32.27 -12.48
CA HIS A 5 1.06 -32.70 -12.62
C HIS A 5 1.94 -32.25 -11.45
N PHE A 6 1.67 -31.07 -10.89
CA PHE A 6 2.38 -30.55 -9.74
C PHE A 6 1.72 -30.87 -8.39
N GLY A 7 0.54 -31.48 -8.36
CA GLY A 7 -0.23 -31.74 -7.15
C GLY A 7 -0.78 -30.47 -6.50
N LEU A 8 -1.13 -29.46 -7.30
CA LEU A 8 -1.70 -28.19 -6.85
C LEU A 8 -3.23 -28.25 -6.87
N THR A 9 -3.88 -27.78 -5.81
CA THR A 9 -5.35 -27.70 -5.73
C THR A 9 -5.90 -26.41 -6.36
N ASP A 10 -5.07 -25.38 -6.45
CA ASP A 10 -5.42 -24.10 -7.06
C ASP A 10 -4.18 -23.49 -7.74
N ALA A 11 -4.34 -22.48 -8.60
CA ALA A 11 -3.23 -21.86 -9.32
C ALA A 11 -2.44 -20.90 -8.40
N PRO A 12 -1.19 -21.27 -7.99
CA PRO A 12 -0.48 -20.56 -6.93
C PRO A 12 0.01 -19.19 -7.34
N PHE A 13 0.06 -18.84 -8.64
CA PHE A 13 0.69 -17.61 -9.12
C PHE A 13 -0.27 -16.69 -9.91
N ARG A 14 -1.59 -16.78 -9.64
CA ARG A 14 -2.56 -15.83 -10.20
C ARG A 14 -2.18 -14.38 -9.88
N LEU A 15 -2.45 -13.49 -10.84
CA LEU A 15 -2.22 -12.05 -10.71
C LEU A 15 -3.37 -11.32 -10.03
N THR A 16 -4.56 -11.93 -9.97
CA THR A 16 -5.72 -11.36 -9.28
C THR A 16 -5.43 -11.29 -7.78
N PRO A 17 -5.63 -10.12 -7.14
CA PRO A 17 -5.41 -9.98 -5.70
C PRO A 17 -6.32 -10.91 -4.90
N ASN A 18 -5.73 -11.86 -4.17
CA ASN A 18 -6.43 -12.78 -3.27
C ASN A 18 -5.72 -12.79 -1.91
N LEU A 19 -6.47 -12.48 -0.84
CA LEU A 19 -5.95 -12.43 0.53
C LEU A 19 -5.49 -13.80 1.05
N ALA A 20 -6.02 -14.90 0.51
CA ALA A 20 -5.59 -16.25 0.88
C ALA A 20 -4.12 -16.55 0.51
N TYR A 21 -3.56 -15.81 -0.45
CA TYR A 21 -2.16 -15.93 -0.89
C TYR A 21 -1.30 -14.75 -0.43
N ARG A 22 -1.76 -14.00 0.58
CA ARG A 22 -1.08 -12.82 1.10
C ARG A 22 0.21 -13.24 1.81
N PHE A 23 1.33 -12.91 1.20
CA PHE A 23 2.64 -12.95 1.84
C PHE A 23 2.97 -11.58 2.45
N GLU A 24 3.50 -11.58 3.66
CA GLU A 24 3.91 -10.38 4.36
C GLU A 24 5.44 -10.37 4.51
N ASP A 25 6.09 -9.55 3.70
CA ASP A 25 7.51 -9.25 3.82
C ASP A 25 7.77 -8.13 4.86
N SER A 26 9.04 -7.83 5.10
CA SER A 26 9.45 -6.81 6.08
C SER A 26 8.95 -5.40 5.74
N SER A 27 8.89 -5.05 4.46
CA SER A 27 8.42 -3.75 3.98
C SER A 27 6.90 -3.61 4.17
N GLN A 28 6.15 -4.66 3.82
CA GLN A 28 4.70 -4.74 4.05
C GLN A 28 4.35 -4.68 5.53
N ALA A 29 5.08 -5.41 6.38
CA ALA A 29 4.90 -5.38 7.83
C ALA A 29 5.18 -3.99 8.42
N ALA A 30 6.24 -3.32 7.96
CA ALA A 30 6.57 -1.96 8.39
C ALA A 30 5.50 -0.95 7.96
N ALA A 31 5.04 -1.02 6.70
CA ALA A 31 3.99 -0.15 6.18
C ALA A 31 2.66 -0.34 6.93
N ARG A 32 2.26 -1.60 7.18
CA ARG A 32 1.08 -1.90 8.01
C ARG A 32 1.20 -1.29 9.39
N THR A 33 2.33 -1.50 10.07
CA THR A 33 2.57 -1.00 11.43
C THR A 33 2.49 0.52 11.48
N LEU A 34 3.11 1.20 10.51
CA LEU A 34 3.07 2.66 10.40
C LEU A 34 1.64 3.15 10.17
N VAL A 35 0.88 2.54 9.25
CA VAL A 35 -0.50 2.93 8.98
C VAL A 35 -1.36 2.76 10.23
N ARG A 36 -1.30 1.61 10.91
CA ARG A 36 -2.08 1.39 12.14
C ARG A 36 -1.71 2.37 13.24
N THR A 37 -0.41 2.56 13.48
CA THR A 37 0.07 3.50 14.51
C THR A 37 -0.40 4.93 14.23
N ALA A 38 -0.32 5.37 12.98
CA ALA A 38 -0.79 6.70 12.57
C ALA A 38 -2.32 6.84 12.71
N LEU A 39 -3.08 5.80 12.36
CA LEU A 39 -4.53 5.77 12.56
C LEU A 39 -4.92 5.76 14.05
N ASP A 40 -4.12 5.09 14.89
CA ASP A 40 -4.32 5.05 16.33
C ASP A 40 -4.09 6.43 16.97
N GLN A 41 -3.16 7.21 16.42
CA GLN A 41 -2.83 8.57 16.82
C GLN A 41 -3.78 9.64 16.27
N GLY A 42 -4.71 9.28 15.36
CA GLY A 42 -5.62 10.24 14.75
C GLY A 42 -4.97 11.09 13.64
N ALA A 43 -3.94 10.58 12.97
CA ALA A 43 -3.27 11.29 11.90
C ALA A 43 -4.23 11.59 10.73
N GLY A 44 -4.26 12.86 10.28
CA GLY A 44 -5.16 13.27 9.20
C GLY A 44 -4.83 12.62 7.86
N PHE A 45 -3.54 12.52 7.50
CA PHE A 45 -3.09 11.89 6.25
C PHE A 45 -1.93 10.93 6.46
N ILE A 46 -2.05 9.79 5.79
CA ILE A 46 -1.04 8.75 5.69
C ILE A 46 -0.85 8.44 4.21
N LYS A 47 0.39 8.27 3.77
CA LYS A 47 0.72 7.96 2.37
C LYS A 47 1.58 6.70 2.29
N VAL A 48 1.14 5.73 1.51
CA VAL A 48 1.89 4.52 1.18
C VAL A 48 2.17 4.54 -0.32
N THR A 49 3.43 4.71 -0.70
CA THR A 49 3.85 4.64 -2.11
C THR A 49 4.58 3.34 -2.41
N GLY A 50 4.75 3.00 -3.69
CA GLY A 50 5.53 1.84 -4.10
C GLY A 50 5.33 1.56 -5.58
N GLU A 51 6.29 0.86 -6.20
CA GLU A 51 6.21 0.50 -7.61
C GLU A 51 5.00 -0.38 -7.96
N VAL A 52 4.70 -0.46 -9.25
CA VAL A 52 3.63 -1.33 -9.75
C VAL A 52 3.94 -2.79 -9.41
N GLY A 53 2.97 -3.48 -8.83
CA GLY A 53 3.10 -4.91 -8.54
C GLY A 53 3.75 -5.27 -7.21
N LEU A 54 4.05 -4.29 -6.34
CA LEU A 54 4.54 -4.51 -4.96
C LEU A 54 3.45 -4.87 -3.93
N GLY A 55 2.19 -5.04 -4.36
CA GLY A 55 1.12 -5.49 -3.48
C GLY A 55 0.41 -4.39 -2.69
N LYS A 56 0.49 -3.12 -3.11
CA LYS A 56 -0.25 -1.98 -2.50
C LYS A 56 -1.74 -2.27 -2.32
N THR A 57 -2.43 -2.75 -3.36
CA THR A 57 -3.85 -3.13 -3.30
C THR A 57 -4.11 -4.29 -2.34
N LEU A 58 -3.18 -5.26 -2.22
CA LEU A 58 -3.30 -6.34 -1.24
C LEU A 58 -3.16 -5.81 0.19
N LEU A 59 -2.23 -4.89 0.44
CA LEU A 59 -2.08 -4.21 1.73
C LEU A 59 -3.35 -3.42 2.09
N CYS A 60 -3.86 -2.62 1.15
CA CYS A 60 -5.09 -1.85 1.32
C CYS A 60 -6.29 -2.76 1.69
N ARG A 61 -6.49 -3.86 0.95
CA ARG A 61 -7.55 -4.85 1.25
C ARG A 61 -7.34 -5.57 2.58
N SER A 62 -6.10 -5.88 2.94
CA SER A 62 -5.76 -6.48 4.23
C SER A 62 -6.13 -5.52 5.38
N LEU A 63 -5.77 -4.24 5.24
CA LEU A 63 -6.12 -3.21 6.21
C LEU A 63 -7.64 -3.04 6.33
N LEU A 64 -8.40 -3.05 5.22
CA LEU A 64 -9.86 -3.00 5.28
C LEU A 64 -10.46 -4.15 6.09
N GLY A 65 -9.91 -5.36 5.99
CA GLY A 65 -10.37 -6.52 6.77
C GLY A 65 -9.95 -6.49 8.24
N GLU A 66 -8.89 -5.75 8.58
CA GLU A 66 -8.34 -5.66 9.95
C GLU A 66 -8.81 -4.43 10.73
N LEU A 67 -9.20 -3.37 10.02
CA LEU A 67 -9.75 -2.14 10.60
C LEU A 67 -11.22 -2.38 10.97
N ALA A 68 -11.43 -3.13 12.05
CA ALA A 68 -12.71 -3.30 12.72
C ALA A 68 -12.93 -2.16 13.75
N GLU A 69 -13.96 -2.29 14.60
CA GLU A 69 -14.24 -1.30 15.64
C GLU A 69 -12.97 -0.94 16.46
N PRO A 70 -12.71 0.36 16.72
CA PRO A 70 -13.59 1.52 16.53
C PRO A 70 -13.54 2.15 15.12
N TYR A 71 -12.84 1.55 14.16
CA TYR A 71 -12.70 2.12 12.82
C TYR A 71 -13.97 1.97 11.99
N LEU A 72 -14.30 3.02 11.23
CA LEU A 72 -15.35 3.02 10.23
C LEU A 72 -14.70 3.31 8.87
N THR A 73 -14.58 2.28 8.02
CA THR A 73 -13.79 2.37 6.80
C THR A 73 -14.65 2.68 5.57
N ALA A 74 -14.11 3.51 4.69
CA ALA A 74 -14.58 3.72 3.33
C ALA A 74 -13.44 3.44 2.34
N TRP A 75 -13.76 2.97 1.14
CA TRP A 75 -12.73 2.55 0.18
C TRP A 75 -13.03 3.06 -1.23
N LEU A 76 -12.04 3.75 -1.82
CA LEU A 76 -12.07 4.16 -3.21
C LEU A 76 -11.07 3.31 -4.02
N PRO A 77 -11.53 2.22 -4.67
CA PRO A 77 -10.67 1.38 -5.51
C PRO A 77 -10.28 2.03 -6.83
N ASP A 78 -11.19 2.81 -7.42
CA ASP A 78 -10.97 3.51 -8.69
C ASP A 78 -11.01 5.03 -8.47
N PRO A 79 -9.84 5.70 -8.53
CA PRO A 79 -9.73 7.13 -8.32
C PRO A 79 -10.06 7.98 -9.57
N HIS A 80 -10.47 7.40 -10.70
CA HIS A 80 -10.94 8.15 -11.89
C HIS A 80 -12.35 8.72 -11.70
N VAL A 81 -12.55 9.41 -10.58
CA VAL A 81 -13.83 9.96 -10.16
C VAL A 81 -13.79 11.48 -10.12
N SER A 82 -14.93 12.09 -10.41
CA SER A 82 -15.13 13.52 -10.18
C SER A 82 -15.15 13.82 -8.66
N PRO A 83 -14.88 15.07 -8.25
CA PRO A 83 -15.04 15.52 -6.87
C PRO A 83 -16.38 15.17 -6.22
N SER A 84 -17.47 15.28 -6.99
CA SER A 84 -18.82 14.95 -6.54
C SER A 84 -18.99 13.45 -6.30
N THR A 85 -18.53 12.63 -7.25
CA THR A 85 -18.58 11.16 -7.13
C THR A 85 -17.74 10.68 -5.96
N LEU A 86 -16.58 11.28 -5.70
CA LEU A 86 -15.74 10.95 -4.53
C LEU A 86 -16.49 11.18 -3.21
N ARG A 87 -17.14 12.35 -3.04
CA ARG A 87 -17.93 12.64 -1.83
C ARG A 87 -19.11 11.69 -1.68
N SER A 88 -19.82 11.41 -2.77
CA SER A 88 -20.94 10.48 -2.76
C SER A 88 -20.51 9.05 -2.44
N ALA A 89 -19.36 8.61 -2.95
CA ALA A 89 -18.79 7.29 -2.64
C ALA A 89 -18.44 7.19 -1.15
N LEU A 90 -17.76 8.20 -0.60
CA LEU A 90 -17.46 8.28 0.83
C LEU A 90 -18.74 8.29 1.69
N ALA A 91 -19.72 9.12 1.34
CA ALA A 91 -21.00 9.18 2.04
C ALA A 91 -21.72 7.83 2.05
N ARG A 92 -21.77 7.14 0.90
CA ARG A 92 -22.38 5.82 0.77
C ARG A 92 -21.68 4.79 1.66
N ASP A 93 -20.36 4.70 1.59
CA ASP A 93 -19.60 3.69 2.33
C ASP A 93 -19.66 3.91 3.85
N LEU A 94 -19.80 5.17 4.30
CA LEU A 94 -20.02 5.52 5.71
C LEU A 94 -21.50 5.41 6.15
N GLY A 95 -22.42 4.99 5.28
CA GLY A 95 -23.83 4.81 5.61
C GLY A 95 -24.63 6.12 5.72
N VAL A 96 -24.16 7.21 5.12
CA VAL A 96 -24.86 8.51 5.11
C VAL A 96 -26.09 8.44 4.21
N ILE A 97 -27.27 8.72 4.77
CA ILE A 97 -28.53 8.74 4.02
C ILE A 97 -28.61 10.04 3.22
N LEU A 98 -28.58 9.91 1.89
CA LEU A 98 -28.73 11.00 0.93
C LEU A 98 -30.10 10.94 0.25
N PRO A 99 -30.73 12.10 -0.07
CA PRO A 99 -31.95 12.13 -0.90
C PRO A 99 -31.67 11.65 -2.33
N SER A 100 -32.70 11.34 -3.11
CA SER A 100 -32.56 10.75 -4.45
C SER A 100 -31.77 11.61 -5.45
N ARG A 101 -31.76 12.94 -5.27
CA ARG A 101 -31.00 13.90 -6.08
C ARG A 101 -30.37 14.95 -5.16
N PRO A 102 -29.29 14.61 -4.45
CA PRO A 102 -28.69 15.52 -3.49
C PRO A 102 -27.91 16.61 -4.24
N THR A 103 -28.00 17.85 -3.76
CA THR A 103 -27.07 18.89 -4.18
C THR A 103 -25.69 18.63 -3.58
N GLN A 104 -24.64 19.19 -4.16
CA GLN A 104 -23.28 19.00 -3.62
C GLN A 104 -23.11 19.59 -2.21
N GLN A 105 -23.85 20.66 -1.91
CA GLN A 105 -23.88 21.26 -0.58
C GLN A 105 -24.56 20.32 0.43
N GLU A 106 -25.65 19.67 0.04
CA GLU A 106 -26.36 18.71 0.90
C GLU A 106 -25.49 17.48 1.21
N VAL A 107 -24.79 16.93 0.20
CA VAL A 107 -23.85 15.82 0.42
C VAL A 107 -22.76 16.23 1.42
N HIS A 108 -22.19 17.43 1.25
CA HIS A 108 -21.14 17.92 2.13
C HIS A 108 -21.64 18.10 3.58
N TYR A 109 -22.79 18.75 3.76
CA TYR A 109 -23.37 19.00 5.09
C TYR A 109 -23.70 17.70 5.82
N ARG A 110 -24.36 16.75 5.15
CA ARG A 110 -24.71 15.45 5.74
C ARG A 110 -23.49 14.61 6.05
N LEU A 111 -22.49 14.62 5.18
CA LEU A 111 -21.23 13.93 5.42
C LEU A 111 -20.51 14.50 6.65
N GLN A 112 -20.40 15.82 6.76
CA GLN A 112 -19.78 16.47 7.91
C GLN A 112 -20.52 16.15 9.21
N SER A 113 -21.85 16.25 9.20
CA SER A 113 -22.69 15.96 10.38
C SER A 113 -22.54 14.51 10.81
N SER A 114 -22.62 13.57 9.86
CA SER A 114 -22.44 12.13 10.14
C SER A 114 -21.04 11.82 10.67
N LEU A 115 -19.98 12.36 10.08
CA LEU A 115 -18.62 12.17 10.58
C LEU A 115 -18.46 12.69 12.02
N ALA A 116 -19.06 13.83 12.35
CA ALA A 116 -19.05 14.39 13.70
C ALA A 116 -19.78 13.49 14.70
N GLU A 117 -20.95 12.96 14.34
CA GLU A 117 -21.71 12.00 15.14
C GLU A 117 -20.92 10.70 15.40
N GLN A 118 -20.30 10.15 14.35
CA GLN A 118 -19.47 8.93 14.45
C GLN A 118 -18.29 9.14 15.40
N VAL A 119 -17.58 10.27 15.27
CA VAL A 119 -16.46 10.59 16.16
C VAL A 119 -16.92 10.85 17.60
N ALA A 120 -18.06 11.52 17.80
CA ALA A 120 -18.66 11.69 19.12
C ALA A 120 -19.06 10.36 19.77
N ALA A 121 -19.47 9.38 18.96
CA ALA A 121 -19.73 8.00 19.39
C ALA A 121 -18.45 7.15 19.58
N GLY A 122 -17.26 7.76 19.50
CA GLY A 122 -15.97 7.09 19.69
C GLY A 122 -15.46 6.31 18.47
N ARG A 123 -16.14 6.41 17.32
CA ARG A 123 -15.67 5.81 16.07
C ARG A 123 -14.55 6.62 15.43
N ARG A 124 -13.81 6.00 14.53
CA ARG A 124 -12.69 6.59 13.79
C ARG A 124 -12.91 6.41 12.29
N PRO A 125 -13.50 7.39 11.60
CA PRO A 125 -13.68 7.32 10.15
C PRO A 125 -12.34 7.30 9.42
N VAL A 126 -12.15 6.33 8.52
CA VAL A 126 -10.94 6.15 7.71
C VAL A 126 -11.32 5.99 6.24
N PHE A 127 -10.75 6.81 5.37
CA PHE A 127 -10.94 6.72 3.94
C PHE A 127 -9.66 6.21 3.27
N LEU A 128 -9.73 5.01 2.72
CA LEU A 128 -8.63 4.38 1.99
C LEU A 128 -8.81 4.63 0.50
N ILE A 129 -7.82 5.22 -0.15
CA ILE A 129 -7.84 5.52 -1.59
C ILE A 129 -6.72 4.72 -2.25
N ASP A 130 -7.08 3.81 -3.17
CA ASP A 130 -6.11 3.08 -4.00
C ASP A 130 -5.78 3.84 -5.29
N GLU A 131 -4.62 3.56 -5.86
CA GLU A 131 -4.11 4.19 -7.09
C GLU A 131 -4.15 5.74 -7.08
N ALA A 132 -3.92 6.37 -5.92
CA ALA A 132 -4.13 7.81 -5.69
C ALA A 132 -3.37 8.74 -6.65
N GLN A 133 -2.32 8.27 -7.35
CA GLN A 133 -1.67 9.02 -8.44
C GLN A 133 -2.58 9.28 -9.65
N ALA A 134 -3.70 8.55 -9.79
CA ALA A 134 -4.68 8.73 -10.85
C ALA A 134 -5.81 9.71 -10.47
N LEU A 135 -5.87 10.19 -9.22
CA LEU A 135 -6.83 11.24 -8.84
C LEU A 135 -6.59 12.51 -9.67
N SER A 136 -7.65 13.12 -10.19
CA SER A 136 -7.54 14.45 -10.79
C SER A 136 -7.11 15.51 -9.76
N ASP A 137 -6.59 16.64 -10.21
CA ASP A 137 -6.17 17.70 -9.31
C ASP A 137 -7.31 18.26 -8.45
N SER A 138 -8.52 18.33 -9.00
CA SER A 138 -9.71 18.76 -8.27
C SER A 138 -10.19 17.70 -7.27
N ALA A 139 -9.97 16.41 -7.54
CA ALA A 139 -10.24 15.34 -6.59
C ALA A 139 -9.24 15.35 -5.43
N LEU A 140 -7.93 15.54 -5.68
CA LEU A 140 -6.93 15.71 -4.62
C LEU A 140 -7.23 16.91 -3.73
N GLU A 141 -7.65 18.04 -4.33
CA GLU A 141 -8.08 19.21 -3.57
C GLU A 141 -9.33 18.91 -2.73
N THR A 142 -10.27 18.12 -3.25
CA THR A 142 -11.43 17.67 -2.48
C THR A 142 -11.03 16.80 -1.29
N VAL A 143 -10.08 15.89 -1.46
CA VAL A 143 -9.53 15.09 -0.35
C VAL A 143 -8.85 15.99 0.69
N ARG A 144 -8.08 17.01 0.26
CA ARG A 144 -7.49 18.02 1.16
C ARG A 144 -8.56 18.76 1.96
N LEU A 145 -9.68 19.11 1.34
CA LEU A 145 -10.80 19.78 1.99
C LEU A 145 -11.54 18.85 2.97
N LEU A 146 -11.73 17.58 2.64
CA LEU A 146 -12.41 16.61 3.52
C LEU A 146 -11.65 16.37 4.83
N THR A 147 -10.33 16.47 4.82
CA THR A 147 -9.49 16.36 6.04
C THR A 147 -9.37 17.67 6.83
N ASN A 148 -9.94 18.78 6.33
CA ASN A 148 -10.22 19.97 7.15
C ASN A 148 -11.38 19.76 8.11
N LEU A 149 -12.18 18.71 7.90
CA LEU A 149 -13.28 18.41 8.81
C LEU A 149 -12.66 17.97 10.14
N GLU A 150 -12.74 18.86 11.12
CA GLU A 150 -12.20 18.68 12.45
C GLU A 150 -13.08 19.41 13.48
N THR A 151 -13.08 18.88 14.69
CA THR A 151 -13.51 19.62 15.88
C THR A 151 -12.30 20.38 16.44
N GLU A 152 -12.49 21.23 17.45
CA GLU A 152 -11.38 21.89 18.15
C GLU A 152 -10.31 20.93 18.68
N GLN A 153 -10.67 19.65 18.87
CA GLN A 153 -9.85 18.67 19.57
C GLN A 153 -9.37 17.53 18.67
N ARG A 154 -10.09 17.18 17.59
CA ARG A 154 -9.85 15.97 16.80
C ARG A 154 -10.28 16.10 15.34
N LYS A 155 -9.54 15.42 14.46
CA LYS A 155 -9.92 15.20 13.06
C LYS A 155 -11.18 14.33 12.97
N LEU A 156 -12.08 14.68 12.05
CA LEU A 156 -13.29 13.92 11.76
C LEU A 156 -13.07 12.79 10.76
N LEU A 157 -12.03 12.90 9.93
CA LEU A 157 -11.70 11.92 8.89
C LEU A 157 -10.19 11.75 8.78
N GLN A 158 -9.74 10.49 8.74
CA GLN A 158 -8.37 10.11 8.43
C GLN A 158 -8.31 9.56 7.00
N VAL A 159 -7.27 9.89 6.24
CA VAL A 159 -7.13 9.44 4.85
C VAL A 159 -5.82 8.66 4.67
N VAL A 160 -5.92 7.48 4.06
CA VAL A 160 -4.77 6.66 3.66
C VAL A 160 -4.70 6.63 2.14
N LEU A 161 -3.64 7.21 1.57
CA LEU A 161 -3.38 7.25 0.14
C LEU A 161 -2.42 6.12 -0.24
N PHE A 162 -2.87 5.17 -1.05
CA PHE A 162 -2.01 4.19 -1.70
C PHE A 162 -1.74 4.66 -3.13
N GLY A 163 -0.47 4.78 -3.51
CA GLY A 163 -0.14 5.28 -4.84
C GLY A 163 1.20 4.80 -5.37
N GLN A 164 1.47 5.15 -6.62
CA GLN A 164 2.76 4.93 -7.28
C GLN A 164 3.69 6.15 -7.03
N PRO A 165 5.00 6.08 -7.31
CA PRO A 165 5.95 7.18 -7.09
C PRO A 165 5.57 8.50 -7.80
N GLU A 166 4.78 8.43 -8.87
CA GLU A 166 4.18 9.57 -9.55
C GLU A 166 3.35 10.44 -8.60
N LEU A 167 2.73 9.84 -7.58
CA LEU A 167 2.03 10.59 -6.54
C LEU A 167 3.01 11.51 -5.79
N ASP A 168 4.23 11.06 -5.49
CA ASP A 168 5.24 11.86 -4.81
C ASP A 168 5.70 13.03 -5.67
N GLN A 169 5.90 12.77 -6.97
CA GLN A 169 6.25 13.82 -7.94
C GLN A 169 5.13 14.86 -8.04
N ARG A 170 3.87 14.42 -8.11
CA ARG A 170 2.71 15.33 -8.15
C ARG A 170 2.61 16.16 -6.88
N LEU A 171 2.69 15.53 -5.70
CA LEU A 171 2.61 16.20 -4.40
C LEU A 171 3.78 17.16 -4.16
N ALA A 172 4.92 16.97 -4.82
CA ALA A 172 6.05 17.89 -4.76
C ALA A 172 5.81 19.22 -5.49
N SER A 173 4.83 19.28 -6.39
CA SER A 173 4.49 20.51 -7.09
C SER A 173 3.97 21.61 -6.14
N PRO A 174 4.23 22.90 -6.42
CA PRO A 174 3.75 24.00 -5.58
C PRO A 174 2.24 23.99 -5.33
N LYS A 175 1.46 23.52 -6.31
CA LYS A 175 0.00 23.40 -6.25
C LYS A 175 -0.50 22.55 -5.08
N PHE A 176 0.23 21.48 -4.73
CA PHE A 176 -0.15 20.56 -3.66
C PHE A 176 0.65 20.75 -2.38
N ARG A 177 1.40 21.85 -2.24
CA ARG A 177 2.20 22.15 -1.05
C ARG A 177 1.41 21.99 0.25
N GLN A 178 0.18 22.53 0.30
CA GLN A 178 -0.69 22.46 1.48
C GLN A 178 -1.11 21.03 1.84
N LEU A 179 -1.41 20.20 0.84
CA LEU A 179 -1.74 18.80 1.04
C LEU A 179 -0.50 18.03 1.52
N ARG A 180 0.65 18.24 0.87
CA ARG A 180 1.93 17.59 1.23
C ARG A 180 2.34 17.87 2.68
N GLN A 181 2.18 19.10 3.15
CA GLN A 181 2.48 19.49 4.54
C GLN A 181 1.62 18.77 5.59
N ARG A 182 0.48 18.20 5.18
CA ARG A 182 -0.42 17.46 6.09
C ARG A 182 -0.15 15.97 6.12
N ILE A 183 0.67 15.44 5.21
CA ILE A 183 1.06 14.04 5.20
C ILE A 183 2.11 13.86 6.31
N VAL A 184 1.63 13.51 7.50
CA VAL A 184 2.48 13.35 8.69
C VAL A 184 3.27 12.04 8.61
N HIS A 185 2.64 10.99 8.10
CA HIS A 185 3.24 9.68 7.98
C HIS A 185 3.32 9.24 6.53
N SER A 186 4.48 8.76 6.11
CA SER A 186 4.66 8.14 4.82
C SER A 186 5.64 6.98 4.84
N CYS A 187 5.39 5.97 4.02
CA CYS A 187 6.33 4.90 3.75
C CYS A 187 6.29 4.50 2.28
N THR A 188 7.38 3.90 1.82
CA THR A 188 7.50 3.35 0.47
C THR A 188 7.67 1.84 0.58
N LEU A 189 6.84 1.09 -0.14
CA LEU A 189 7.00 -0.36 -0.27
C LEU A 189 8.21 -0.66 -1.14
N GLU A 190 9.01 -1.63 -0.70
CA GLU A 190 10.22 -2.06 -1.38
C GLU A 190 10.00 -3.44 -2.06
N PRO A 191 10.74 -3.74 -3.14
CA PRO A 191 10.74 -5.08 -3.73
C PRO A 191 11.24 -6.15 -2.76
N LEU A 192 10.81 -7.40 -2.96
CA LEU A 192 11.27 -8.54 -2.19
C LEU A 192 12.77 -8.77 -2.40
N ASP A 193 13.51 -9.00 -1.32
CA ASP A 193 14.88 -9.48 -1.45
C ASP A 193 14.92 -10.94 -1.92
N ARG A 194 16.12 -11.47 -2.18
CA ARG A 194 16.26 -12.85 -2.69
C ARG A 194 15.70 -13.89 -1.71
N SER A 195 15.88 -13.68 -0.41
CA SER A 195 15.39 -14.61 0.62
C SER A 195 13.87 -14.53 0.75
N ASP A 196 13.30 -13.33 0.63
CA ASP A 196 11.87 -13.12 0.63
C ASP A 196 11.22 -13.65 -0.65
N VAL A 197 11.88 -13.64 -1.81
CA VAL A 197 11.38 -14.31 -3.02
C VAL A 197 11.28 -15.82 -2.82
N GLU A 198 12.25 -16.45 -2.15
CA GLU A 198 12.19 -17.89 -1.83
C GLU A 198 10.98 -18.18 -0.92
N ARG A 199 10.88 -17.45 0.19
CA ARG A 199 9.75 -17.56 1.13
C ARG A 199 8.40 -17.26 0.48
N TYR A 200 8.35 -16.29 -0.43
CA TYR A 200 7.15 -15.93 -1.18
C TYR A 200 6.67 -17.07 -2.08
N LEU A 201 7.58 -17.68 -2.84
CA LEU A 201 7.27 -18.81 -3.70
C LEU A 201 6.76 -19.99 -2.88
N ASP A 202 7.46 -20.34 -1.79
CA ASP A 202 7.07 -21.43 -0.90
C ASP A 202 5.71 -21.17 -0.25
N HIS A 203 5.48 -19.94 0.25
CA HIS A 203 4.19 -19.54 0.83
C HIS A 203 3.04 -19.69 -0.17
N ARG A 204 3.21 -19.24 -1.42
CA ARG A 204 2.16 -19.34 -2.43
C ARG A 204 1.91 -20.78 -2.89
N LEU A 205 2.94 -21.63 -2.90
CA LEU A 205 2.79 -23.06 -3.17
C LEU A 205 2.05 -23.77 -2.04
N ALA A 206 2.39 -23.49 -0.78
CA ALA A 206 1.71 -24.03 0.39
C ALA A 206 0.22 -23.63 0.41
N ALA A 207 -0.09 -22.37 0.11
CA ALA A 207 -1.47 -21.89 -0.03
C ALA A 207 -2.26 -22.59 -1.17
N ALA A 208 -1.57 -23.13 -2.17
CA ALA A 208 -2.14 -23.94 -3.24
C ALA A 208 -2.09 -25.46 -2.96
N GLY A 209 -1.85 -25.87 -1.70
CA GLY A 209 -1.84 -27.26 -1.26
C GLY A 209 -0.56 -28.03 -1.55
N CYS A 210 0.57 -27.35 -1.81
CA CYS A 210 1.84 -27.97 -2.18
C CYS A 210 2.98 -27.55 -1.26
N ASP A 211 3.39 -28.46 -0.36
CA ASP A 211 4.48 -28.23 0.60
C ASP A 211 5.87 -28.64 0.07
N ARG A 212 5.92 -29.23 -1.14
CA ARG A 212 7.18 -29.64 -1.77
C ARG A 212 7.73 -28.53 -2.67
N PRO A 213 9.06 -28.37 -2.75
CA PRO A 213 9.65 -27.30 -3.57
C PRO A 213 9.52 -27.60 -5.06
N LEU A 214 8.74 -26.80 -5.78
CA LEU A 214 8.59 -26.91 -7.24
C LEU A 214 9.69 -26.19 -8.04
N PHE A 215 10.51 -25.37 -7.37
CA PHE A 215 11.61 -24.64 -7.99
C PHE A 215 12.96 -25.15 -7.45
N THR A 216 13.97 -25.21 -8.31
CA THR A 216 15.35 -25.44 -7.84
C THR A 216 15.95 -24.15 -7.29
N ARG A 217 16.96 -24.22 -6.42
CA ARG A 217 17.68 -23.02 -5.91
C ARG A 217 18.18 -22.12 -7.04
N ALA A 218 18.61 -22.70 -8.15
CA ALA A 218 19.05 -21.97 -9.34
C ALA A 218 17.88 -21.28 -10.07
N ALA A 219 16.67 -21.84 -10.03
CA ALA A 219 15.46 -21.22 -10.55
C ALA A 219 15.03 -20.04 -9.67
N VAL A 220 14.95 -20.23 -8.34
CA VAL A 220 14.63 -19.16 -7.38
C VAL A 220 15.58 -17.97 -7.54
N ALA A 221 16.90 -18.21 -7.59
CA ALA A 221 17.89 -17.17 -7.81
C ALA A 221 17.80 -16.48 -9.19
N ALA A 222 17.25 -17.16 -10.20
CA ALA A 222 17.01 -16.57 -11.52
C ALA A 222 15.73 -15.73 -11.51
N ILE A 223 14.65 -16.20 -10.86
CA ILE A 223 13.39 -15.47 -10.68
C ILE A 223 13.64 -14.19 -9.89
N ALA A 224 14.31 -14.26 -8.73
CA ALA A 224 14.61 -13.09 -7.90
C ALA A 224 15.38 -12.01 -8.68
N ARG A 225 16.38 -12.41 -9.48
CA ARG A 225 17.16 -11.47 -10.30
C ARG A 225 16.33 -10.86 -11.42
N ALA A 226 15.57 -11.67 -12.17
CA ALA A 226 14.86 -11.21 -13.36
C ALA A 226 13.57 -10.43 -13.04
N SER A 227 12.97 -10.68 -11.88
CA SER A 227 11.81 -9.92 -11.39
C SER A 227 12.17 -8.62 -10.69
N GLY A 228 13.44 -8.43 -10.31
CA GLY A 228 13.86 -7.35 -9.42
C GLY A 228 13.23 -7.42 -8.02
N GLY A 229 12.64 -8.57 -7.64
CA GLY A 229 11.89 -8.71 -6.38
C GLY A 229 10.43 -8.30 -6.45
N THR A 230 9.92 -7.83 -7.61
CA THR A 230 8.54 -7.39 -7.74
C THR A 230 7.58 -8.59 -7.70
N PRO A 231 6.68 -8.72 -6.71
CA PRO A 231 5.77 -9.87 -6.57
C PRO A 231 4.98 -10.21 -7.83
N ARG A 232 4.49 -9.20 -8.56
CA ARG A 232 3.79 -9.41 -9.84
C ARG A 232 4.67 -10.12 -10.88
N LEU A 233 5.93 -9.69 -11.02
CA LEU A 233 6.87 -10.32 -11.95
C LEU A 233 7.33 -11.69 -11.46
N VAL A 234 7.52 -11.86 -10.15
CA VAL A 234 7.78 -13.17 -9.53
C VAL A 234 6.67 -14.15 -9.90
N ASN A 235 5.40 -13.76 -9.78
CA ASN A 235 4.26 -14.59 -10.16
C ASN A 235 4.26 -14.97 -11.64
N ILE A 236 4.46 -14.00 -12.54
CA ILE A 236 4.49 -14.26 -13.99
C ILE A 236 5.61 -15.24 -14.34
N LEU A 237 6.81 -15.01 -13.81
CA LEU A 237 7.96 -15.85 -14.08
C LEU A 237 7.82 -17.25 -13.48
N ALA A 238 7.27 -17.35 -12.27
CA ALA A 238 7.04 -18.61 -11.59
C ALA A 238 6.01 -19.46 -12.35
N ASP A 239 4.86 -18.88 -12.74
CA ASP A 239 3.81 -19.59 -13.47
C ASP A 239 4.32 -20.09 -14.84
N LYS A 240 4.94 -19.20 -15.62
CA LYS A 240 5.54 -19.57 -16.92
C LYS A 240 6.63 -20.62 -16.78
N ALA A 241 7.45 -20.55 -15.74
CA ALA A 241 8.48 -21.55 -15.49
C ALA A 241 7.89 -22.94 -15.12
N LEU A 242 6.79 -22.98 -14.37
CA LEU A 242 6.07 -24.23 -14.11
C LEU A 242 5.43 -24.81 -15.37
N LEU A 243 4.78 -23.97 -16.20
CA LEU A 243 4.24 -24.40 -17.49
C LEU A 243 5.34 -24.95 -18.42
N ALA A 244 6.50 -24.28 -18.46
CA ALA A 244 7.66 -24.69 -19.23
C ALA A 244 8.32 -25.99 -18.72
N ALA A 245 8.19 -26.30 -17.42
CA ALA A 245 8.62 -27.55 -16.82
C ALA A 245 7.62 -28.68 -17.12
N PHE A 246 6.32 -28.39 -17.00
CA PHE A 246 5.22 -29.31 -17.33
C PHE A 246 5.29 -29.78 -18.79
N GLY A 247 5.45 -28.86 -19.75
CA GLY A 247 5.58 -29.21 -21.16
C GLY A 247 6.82 -30.05 -21.51
N ARG A 248 7.73 -30.26 -20.55
CA ARG A 248 8.92 -31.13 -20.66
C ARG A 248 8.87 -32.34 -19.72
N GLY A 249 7.74 -32.59 -19.08
CA GLY A 249 7.56 -33.69 -18.13
C GLY A 249 8.42 -33.60 -16.86
N LYS A 250 8.92 -32.40 -16.51
CA LYS A 250 9.78 -32.22 -15.32
C LYS A 250 8.94 -32.05 -14.06
N SER A 251 9.39 -32.64 -12.95
CA SER A 251 8.76 -32.49 -11.63
C SER A 251 9.06 -31.17 -10.92
N ARG A 252 10.07 -30.42 -11.39
CA ARG A 252 10.51 -29.12 -10.87
C ARG A 252 10.99 -28.19 -11.99
N ALA A 253 10.75 -26.90 -11.83
CA ALA A 253 11.28 -25.85 -12.70
C ALA A 253 12.75 -25.52 -12.33
N GLY A 254 13.62 -25.58 -13.35
CA GLY A 254 15.03 -25.24 -13.25
C GLY A 254 15.35 -23.87 -13.86
N ARG A 255 16.63 -23.49 -13.81
CA ARG A 255 17.12 -22.24 -14.41
C ARG A 255 16.78 -22.13 -15.90
N GLY A 256 16.78 -23.25 -16.63
CA GLY A 256 16.47 -23.27 -18.07
C GLY A 256 15.01 -22.98 -18.39
N GLU A 257 14.08 -23.36 -17.51
CA GLU A 257 12.67 -23.01 -17.60
C GLU A 257 12.44 -21.53 -17.28
N VAL A 258 13.11 -21.00 -16.25
CA VAL A 258 13.05 -19.57 -15.91
C VAL A 258 13.61 -18.70 -17.03
N ARG A 259 14.72 -19.08 -17.67
CA ARG A 259 15.25 -18.31 -18.82
C ARG A 259 14.25 -18.20 -19.97
N ARG A 260 13.49 -19.26 -20.24
CA ARG A 260 12.41 -19.24 -21.23
C ARG A 260 11.28 -18.32 -20.79
N ALA A 261 10.87 -18.40 -19.54
CA ALA A 261 9.86 -17.50 -18.97
C ALA A 261 10.27 -16.02 -19.07
N VAL A 262 11.54 -15.70 -18.82
CA VAL A 262 12.10 -14.35 -18.94
C VAL A 262 12.10 -13.87 -20.39
N ALA A 263 12.56 -14.71 -21.33
CA ALA A 263 12.57 -14.36 -22.75
C ALA A 263 11.16 -14.05 -23.30
N ASP A 264 10.15 -14.73 -22.76
CA ASP A 264 8.73 -14.57 -23.09
C ASP A 264 8.02 -13.45 -22.29
N THR A 265 8.72 -12.75 -21.39
CA THR A 265 8.12 -11.71 -20.54
C THR A 265 8.76 -10.36 -20.76
N GLU A 266 8.14 -9.53 -21.60
CA GLU A 266 8.64 -8.20 -21.97
C GLU A 266 8.91 -7.31 -20.75
N ALA A 267 8.02 -7.31 -19.75
CA ALA A 267 8.14 -6.50 -18.53
C ALA A 267 9.39 -6.80 -17.68
N THR A 268 10.10 -7.91 -17.92
CA THR A 268 11.39 -8.18 -17.26
C THR A 268 12.57 -7.48 -17.91
N ARG A 269 12.42 -7.01 -19.16
CA ARG A 269 13.37 -6.08 -19.78
C ARG A 269 13.40 -4.79 -18.99
N ASP A 270 12.27 -4.43 -18.38
CA ASP A 270 12.15 -3.18 -17.67
C ASP A 270 12.67 -3.17 -16.23
N ALA A 271 12.46 -4.29 -15.53
CA ALA A 271 12.98 -4.48 -14.18
C ALA A 271 14.53 -4.45 -14.08
N LEU A 272 15.23 -4.62 -15.21
CA LEU A 272 16.69 -4.56 -15.30
C LEU A 272 17.26 -3.14 -15.42
N TRP A 273 16.44 -2.11 -15.74
CA TRP A 273 16.92 -0.73 -15.93
C TRP A 273 16.63 0.23 -14.78
N TRP A 274 16.03 -0.19 -13.67
CA TRP A 274 15.79 0.74 -12.57
C TRP A 274 17.07 0.96 -11.72
N PRO A 275 17.61 2.19 -11.64
CA PRO A 275 18.74 2.47 -10.77
C PRO A 275 18.31 2.34 -9.30
N LYS A 276 19.08 1.62 -8.49
CA LYS A 276 18.92 1.51 -7.02
C LYS A 276 19.24 2.82 -6.25
N TRP A 277 18.93 3.98 -6.80
CA TRP A 277 19.24 5.30 -6.24
C TRP A 277 17.99 6.17 -6.40
N GLN A 278 17.32 6.64 -5.34
CA GLN A 278 17.84 7.60 -4.37
C GLN A 278 17.41 7.29 -2.92
N PRO A 279 18.34 7.26 -1.95
CA PRO A 279 17.97 7.36 -0.54
C PRO A 279 17.72 8.85 -0.25
N THR A 280 16.46 9.25 -0.08
CA THR A 280 16.17 10.53 0.57
C THR A 280 15.69 10.29 2.00
N ALA A 281 16.57 10.66 2.92
CA ALA A 281 16.32 11.02 4.30
C ALA A 281 15.82 9.91 5.26
N ARG A 282 16.71 8.97 5.58
CA ARG A 282 16.88 8.54 6.98
C ARG A 282 17.46 9.71 7.80
N LEU A 283 16.62 10.68 8.15
CA LEU A 283 16.91 11.70 9.18
C LEU A 283 15.61 12.04 9.93
N ALA A 284 15.11 11.07 10.69
CA ALA A 284 14.10 11.30 11.73
C ALA A 284 14.58 10.69 13.06
N ALA A 285 15.87 10.80 13.34
CA ALA A 285 16.47 10.34 14.59
C ALA A 285 17.65 11.25 15.00
N PHE A 286 17.41 12.55 15.19
CA PHE A 286 18.32 13.41 15.97
C PHE A 286 17.67 14.66 16.60
N SER A 287 16.34 14.69 16.75
CA SER A 287 15.64 15.83 17.35
C SER A 287 15.38 15.72 18.86
N LEU A 288 15.88 14.68 19.54
CA LEU A 288 15.67 14.49 20.99
C LEU A 288 16.90 14.79 21.87
N VAL A 289 18.08 15.04 21.29
CA VAL A 289 19.26 15.44 22.08
C VAL A 289 19.44 16.96 22.12
N ALA A 290 19.00 17.70 21.08
CA ALA A 290 19.15 19.16 21.05
C ALA A 290 18.22 19.92 22.02
N PHE A 291 17.04 19.38 22.34
CA PHE A 291 16.12 20.03 23.29
C PHE A 291 16.53 19.80 24.76
N GLY A 292 17.15 18.66 25.07
CA GLY A 292 17.66 18.37 26.41
C GLY A 292 18.91 19.18 26.78
N VAL A 293 19.79 19.45 25.82
CA VAL A 293 21.00 20.26 26.06
C VAL A 293 20.67 21.77 26.16
N PHE A 294 19.64 22.25 25.44
CA PHE A 294 19.23 23.65 25.53
C PHE A 294 18.58 24.00 26.88
N LEU A 295 17.73 23.13 27.43
CA LEU A 295 17.12 23.33 28.75
C LEU A 295 18.13 23.15 29.91
N ALA A 296 19.15 22.31 29.75
CA ALA A 296 20.21 22.16 30.74
C ALA A 296 21.16 23.38 30.78
N LEU A 297 21.34 24.09 29.67
CA LEU A 297 22.18 25.30 29.59
C LEU A 297 21.47 26.54 30.15
N GLU A 298 20.16 26.71 29.96
CA GLU A 298 19.41 27.82 30.58
C GLU A 298 19.28 27.65 32.11
N ALA A 299 19.11 26.42 32.59
CA ALA A 299 19.08 26.13 34.04
C ALA A 299 20.44 26.38 34.72
N TRP A 300 21.56 26.28 33.97
CA TRP A 300 22.90 26.55 34.49
C TRP A 300 23.27 28.04 34.46
N LEU A 301 22.71 28.82 33.53
CA LEU A 301 22.99 30.26 33.40
C LEU A 301 22.04 31.16 34.21
N GLY A 302 20.88 30.67 34.64
CA GLY A 302 19.90 31.43 35.43
C GLY A 302 20.10 31.40 36.95
N GLY A 303 21.15 30.75 37.47
CA GLY A 303 21.35 30.49 38.90
C GLY A 303 22.30 31.44 39.65
N SER A 304 22.76 32.52 39.03
CA SER A 304 23.69 33.45 39.68
C SER A 304 23.44 34.92 39.29
N SER A 305 22.37 35.51 39.79
CA SER A 305 22.31 36.90 40.32
C SER A 305 20.91 37.21 40.84
#